data_AF-A0A7C5I572-F1
#
_entry.id   AF-A0A7C5I572-F1
#
_cell.length_a   1.000
_cell.length_b   1.000
_cell.length_c   1.000
_cell.angle_alpha   90.00
_cell.angle_beta   90.00
_cell.angle_gamma   90.00
#
_symmetry.space_group_name_H-M   'P 1'
#
loop_
_entity.id
_entity.type
_entity.pdbx_description
1 polymer ?
#
loop_
_entity_poly.entity_id
_entity_poly.type
_entity_poly.pdbx_seq_one_letter_code
_entity_poly.pdbx_strand_id
1 'polypeptide(L)'
;VERSIKAQSFREIVHAYRKLVKEEEDYIKRKSLEVLRHYKKILTYSRSSQVIQVLNALRFRGSDFEIFISEARPSMEGIKTALELASSGIKVHLFTDIVLLDKISYVDVVVTGADAIIGQYFVNKVGTKIILEEAKRRNKPAILIASRLKILNKNMEKFFKLTSGEPEEILFPRKGIKVYNPYFEKIPLSLILPIWALTE
;
A
#
# COMPACT_ATOMS: atom_id res chain seq x y z
N VAL A 1 10.11 -39.04 -19.78
CA VAL A 1 9.82 -39.27 -18.35
C VAL A 1 10.33 -38.12 -17.48
N GLU A 2 11.61 -37.77 -17.54
CA GLU A 2 12.22 -36.68 -16.75
C GLU A 2 11.58 -35.28 -16.93
N ARG A 3 11.25 -34.88 -18.17
CA ARG A 3 10.50 -33.64 -18.45
C ARG A 3 9.08 -33.64 -17.86
N SER A 4 8.44 -34.81 -17.79
CA SER A 4 7.10 -34.96 -17.22
C SER A 4 7.12 -34.88 -15.69
N ILE A 5 8.14 -35.47 -15.06
CA ILE A 5 8.36 -35.40 -13.61
C ILE A 5 8.71 -33.96 -13.18
N LYS A 6 9.58 -33.26 -13.93
CA LYS A 6 9.89 -31.83 -13.69
C LYS A 6 8.67 -30.91 -13.88
N ALA A 7 7.79 -31.22 -14.83
CA ALA A 7 6.56 -30.46 -15.04
C ALA A 7 5.53 -30.71 -13.91
N GLN A 8 5.48 -31.93 -13.37
CA GLN A 8 4.60 -32.29 -12.26
C GLN A 8 5.05 -31.61 -10.95
N SER A 9 6.35 -31.66 -10.63
CA SER A 9 6.89 -30.97 -9.45
C SER A 9 6.74 -29.45 -9.52
N PHE A 10 6.89 -28.85 -10.72
CA PHE A 10 6.63 -27.42 -10.90
C PHE A 10 5.17 -27.05 -10.64
N ARG A 11 4.22 -27.87 -11.12
CA ARG A 11 2.78 -27.65 -10.86
C ARG A 11 2.45 -27.73 -9.38
N GLU A 12 3.04 -28.67 -8.66
CA GLU A 12 2.88 -28.82 -7.21
C GLU A 12 3.40 -27.60 -6.46
N ILE A 13 4.58 -27.09 -6.83
CA ILE A 13 5.15 -25.86 -6.25
C ILE A 13 4.23 -24.66 -6.51
N VAL A 14 3.76 -24.48 -7.75
CA VAL A 14 2.84 -23.38 -8.08
C VAL A 14 1.53 -23.50 -7.31
N HIS A 15 0.99 -24.70 -7.15
CA HIS A 15 -0.23 -24.94 -6.39
C HIS A 15 -0.03 -24.62 -4.89
N ALA A 16 1.05 -25.12 -4.29
CA ALA A 16 1.40 -24.83 -2.90
C ALA A 16 1.61 -23.32 -2.68
N TYR A 17 2.30 -22.64 -3.59
CA TYR A 17 2.50 -21.19 -3.51
C TYR A 17 1.18 -20.41 -3.61
N ARG A 18 0.29 -20.77 -4.54
CA ARG A 18 -1.05 -20.15 -4.64
C ARG A 18 -1.87 -20.33 -3.36
N LYS A 19 -1.79 -21.52 -2.75
CA LYS A 19 -2.45 -21.80 -1.47
C LYS A 19 -1.92 -20.90 -0.36
N LEU A 20 -0.59 -20.79 -0.24
CA LEU A 20 0.07 -19.92 0.74
C LEU A 20 -0.33 -18.44 0.55
N VAL A 21 -0.33 -17.94 -0.69
CA VAL A 21 -0.77 -16.56 -1.00
C VAL A 21 -2.18 -16.33 -0.51
N LYS A 22 -3.11 -17.27 -0.78
CA LYS A 22 -4.50 -17.15 -0.36
C LYS A 22 -4.66 -17.15 1.15
N GLU A 23 -3.96 -18.05 1.85
CA GLU A 23 -3.98 -18.12 3.32
C GLU A 23 -3.49 -16.81 3.96
N GLU A 24 -2.44 -16.22 3.41
CA GLU A 24 -1.93 -14.91 3.82
C GLU A 24 -2.94 -13.79 3.57
N GLU A 25 -3.56 -13.74 2.39
CA GLU A 25 -4.60 -12.75 2.07
C GLU A 25 -5.79 -12.84 3.03
N ASP A 26 -6.26 -14.05 3.33
CA ASP A 26 -7.36 -14.29 4.27
C ASP A 26 -6.99 -13.89 5.70
N TYR A 27 -5.76 -14.19 6.14
CA TYR A 27 -5.24 -13.77 7.45
C TYR A 27 -5.21 -12.25 7.59
N ILE A 28 -4.58 -11.55 6.64
CA ILE A 28 -4.45 -10.09 6.63
C ILE A 28 -5.82 -9.45 6.61
N LYS A 29 -6.72 -9.94 5.75
CA LYS A 29 -8.09 -9.44 5.65
C LYS A 29 -8.81 -9.57 6.98
N ARG A 30 -8.81 -10.74 7.61
CA ARG A 30 -9.47 -10.95 8.90
C ARG A 30 -8.94 -9.98 9.96
N LYS A 31 -7.62 -9.90 10.12
CA LYS A 31 -6.99 -9.04 11.13
C LYS A 31 -7.24 -7.56 10.87
N SER A 32 -7.15 -7.13 9.62
CA SER A 32 -7.39 -5.73 9.24
C SER A 32 -8.83 -5.32 9.49
N LEU A 33 -9.81 -6.20 9.26
CA LEU A 33 -11.21 -5.91 9.53
C LEU A 33 -11.52 -5.76 11.03
N GLU A 34 -10.87 -6.54 11.89
CA GLU A 34 -10.99 -6.40 13.35
C GLU A 34 -10.51 -5.02 13.83
N VAL A 35 -9.42 -4.52 13.24
CA VAL A 35 -8.83 -3.22 13.60
C VAL A 35 -9.60 -2.07 12.98
N LEU A 36 -9.94 -2.14 11.69
CA LEU A 36 -10.47 -1.00 10.94
C LEU A 36 -11.95 -0.69 11.17
N ARG A 37 -12.74 -1.65 11.68
CA ARG A 37 -14.19 -1.48 11.93
C ARG A 37 -14.56 -0.33 12.87
N HIS A 38 -13.60 0.17 13.64
CA HIS A 38 -13.80 1.25 14.60
C HIS A 38 -13.55 2.65 14.02
N TYR A 39 -12.96 2.75 12.82
CA TYR A 39 -12.63 4.02 12.19
C TYR A 39 -13.69 4.43 11.16
N LYS A 40 -13.98 5.74 11.09
CA LYS A 40 -15.01 6.33 10.22
C LYS A 40 -14.43 7.15 9.08
N LYS A 41 -13.24 7.72 9.27
CA LYS A 41 -12.51 8.47 8.26
C LYS A 41 -11.13 7.87 8.09
N ILE A 42 -10.91 7.22 6.96
CA ILE A 42 -9.67 6.51 6.67
C ILE A 42 -8.95 7.22 5.53
N LEU A 43 -7.69 7.59 5.76
CA LEU A 43 -6.82 8.09 4.70
C LEU A 43 -6.03 6.95 4.09
N THR A 44 -5.94 6.90 2.76
CA THR A 44 -4.99 6.02 2.06
C THR A 44 -4.30 6.78 0.94
N TYR A 45 -3.28 6.16 0.34
CA TYR A 45 -2.44 6.80 -0.66
C TYR A 45 -1.98 5.80 -1.72
N SER A 46 -1.90 6.24 -2.97
CA SER A 46 -1.56 5.41 -4.13
C SER A 46 -2.55 4.24 -4.34
N ARG A 47 -2.06 3.09 -4.83
CA ARG A 47 -2.87 1.93 -5.19
C ARG A 47 -2.27 0.65 -4.61
N SER A 48 -2.91 0.14 -3.56
CA SER A 48 -2.59 -1.17 -2.99
C SER A 48 -3.79 -2.11 -3.10
N SER A 49 -3.62 -3.22 -3.81
CA SER A 49 -4.68 -4.23 -3.99
C SER A 49 -5.16 -4.80 -2.65
N GLN A 50 -4.24 -5.05 -1.71
CA GLN A 50 -4.57 -5.55 -0.37
C GLN A 50 -5.37 -4.53 0.44
N VAL A 51 -5.00 -3.24 0.37
CA VAL A 51 -5.76 -2.18 1.05
C VAL A 51 -7.17 -2.07 0.45
N ILE A 52 -7.29 -2.06 -0.88
CA ILE A 52 -8.59 -1.99 -1.57
C ILE A 52 -9.48 -3.18 -1.19
N GLN A 53 -8.93 -4.41 -1.22
CA GLN A 53 -9.67 -5.63 -0.82
C GLN A 53 -10.17 -5.55 0.62
N VAL A 54 -9.35 -5.06 1.55
CA VAL A 54 -9.73 -4.87 2.95
C VAL A 54 -10.85 -3.84 3.09
N LEU A 55 -10.73 -2.68 2.44
CA LEU A 55 -11.74 -1.62 2.50
C LEU A 55 -13.09 -2.06 1.90
N ASN A 56 -13.06 -2.77 0.77
CA ASN A 56 -14.27 -3.35 0.18
C ASN A 56 -14.91 -4.39 1.11
N ALA A 57 -14.10 -5.26 1.73
CA ALA A 57 -14.60 -6.21 2.72
C ALA A 57 -15.17 -5.53 3.97
N LEU A 58 -14.60 -4.40 4.38
CA LEU A 58 -15.07 -3.60 5.51
C LEU A 58 -16.46 -3.02 5.22
N ARG A 59 -16.65 -2.50 4.00
CA ARG A 59 -17.93 -2.01 3.51
C ARG A 59 -18.98 -3.12 3.44
N PHE A 60 -18.60 -4.29 2.91
CA PHE A 60 -19.49 -5.45 2.82
C PHE A 60 -20.01 -5.93 4.18
N ARG A 61 -19.22 -5.75 5.25
CA ARG A 61 -19.63 -6.04 6.64
C ARG A 61 -20.57 -4.98 7.25
N GLY A 62 -21.05 -4.01 6.46
CA GLY A 62 -21.98 -2.98 6.92
C GLY A 62 -21.32 -1.80 7.63
N SER A 63 -19.99 -1.69 7.59
CA SER A 63 -19.30 -0.54 8.17
C SER A 63 -19.61 0.71 7.36
N ASP A 64 -19.99 1.78 8.05
CA ASP A 64 -20.11 3.12 7.49
C ASP A 64 -18.81 3.88 7.75
N PHE A 65 -18.12 4.29 6.69
CA PHE A 65 -16.87 5.04 6.69
C PHE A 65 -16.66 5.76 5.36
N GLU A 66 -15.79 6.76 5.36
CA GLU A 66 -15.37 7.50 4.17
C GLU A 66 -13.85 7.45 3.98
N ILE A 67 -13.43 7.51 2.71
CA ILE A 67 -12.03 7.44 2.30
C ILE A 67 -11.54 8.82 1.89
N PHE A 68 -10.34 9.18 2.37
CA PHE A 68 -9.57 10.32 1.92
C PHE A 68 -8.38 9.80 1.13
N ILE A 69 -8.22 10.23 -0.12
CA ILE A 69 -7.17 9.76 -1.00
C ILE A 69 -6.74 10.89 -1.94
N SER A 70 -5.49 10.89 -2.39
CA SER A 70 -5.04 11.83 -3.43
C SER A 70 -4.90 11.16 -4.78
N GLU A 71 -4.65 11.96 -5.81
CA GLU A 71 -4.33 11.46 -7.14
C GLU A 71 -3.08 10.58 -7.18
N ALA A 72 -2.08 10.80 -6.32
CA ALA A 72 -0.79 10.11 -6.27
C ALA A 72 0.06 10.34 -7.53
N ARG A 73 0.64 11.53 -7.65
CA ARG A 73 1.50 11.89 -8.78
C ARG A 73 2.76 10.99 -8.83
N PRO A 74 3.36 10.84 -10.04
CA PRO A 74 2.88 11.38 -11.32
C PRO A 74 1.91 10.46 -12.07
N SER A 75 1.88 9.15 -11.79
CA SER A 75 1.02 8.18 -12.48
C SER A 75 -0.48 8.29 -12.20
N MET A 76 -0.88 9.12 -11.22
CA MET A 76 -2.27 9.39 -10.89
C MET A 76 -3.08 8.13 -10.52
N GLU A 77 -2.42 7.10 -9.98
CA GLU A 77 -3.05 5.81 -9.68
C GLU A 77 -4.05 5.87 -8.52
N GLY A 78 -3.96 6.88 -7.66
CA GLY A 78 -4.91 7.11 -6.59
C GLY A 78 -6.32 7.45 -7.11
N ILE A 79 -6.42 8.00 -8.33
CA ILE A 79 -7.71 8.18 -9.02
C ILE A 79 -8.35 6.83 -9.31
N LYS A 80 -7.58 5.85 -9.79
CA LYS A 80 -8.09 4.50 -10.06
C LYS A 80 -8.58 3.83 -8.77
N THR A 81 -7.83 3.98 -7.67
CA THR A 81 -8.25 3.53 -6.34
C THR A 81 -9.55 4.19 -5.91
N ALA A 82 -9.67 5.51 -6.07
CA ALA A 82 -10.87 6.26 -5.71
C ALA A 82 -12.10 5.79 -6.48
N LEU A 83 -11.98 5.61 -7.79
CA LEU A 83 -13.07 5.11 -8.65
C LEU A 83 -13.51 3.69 -8.28
N GLU A 84 -12.57 2.81 -7.96
CA GLU A 84 -12.86 1.42 -7.58
C GLU A 84 -13.59 1.33 -6.23
N LEU A 85 -13.16 2.12 -5.24
CA LEU A 85 -13.81 2.19 -3.93
C LEU A 85 -15.20 2.85 -4.02
N ALA A 86 -15.32 3.92 -4.82
CA ALA A 86 -16.60 4.59 -5.06
C ALA A 86 -17.61 3.66 -5.75
N SER A 87 -17.16 2.87 -6.74
CA SER A 87 -17.98 1.85 -7.41
C SER A 87 -18.48 0.77 -6.44
N SER A 88 -17.80 0.57 -5.32
CA SER A 88 -18.20 -0.36 -4.25
C SER A 88 -19.13 0.28 -3.21
N GLY A 89 -19.64 1.49 -3.46
CA GLY A 89 -20.57 2.20 -2.58
C GLY A 89 -19.91 2.76 -1.33
N ILE A 90 -18.60 3.03 -1.37
CA ILE A 90 -17.85 3.73 -0.31
C ILE A 90 -17.81 5.22 -0.67
N LYS A 91 -18.04 6.10 0.30
CA LYS A 91 -17.87 7.55 0.08
C LYS A 91 -16.38 7.88 -0.01
N VAL A 92 -15.97 8.52 -1.11
CA VAL A 92 -14.56 8.85 -1.36
C VAL A 92 -14.39 10.35 -1.60
N HIS A 93 -13.38 10.92 -0.94
CA HIS A 93 -12.90 12.29 -1.14
C HIS A 93 -11.54 12.23 -1.82
N LEU A 94 -11.44 12.77 -3.03
CA LEU A 94 -10.22 12.80 -3.84
C LEU A 94 -9.57 14.20 -3.76
N PHE A 95 -8.26 14.24 -3.54
CA PHE A 95 -7.48 15.47 -3.40
C PHE A 95 -6.25 15.46 -4.31
N THR A 96 -5.59 16.61 -4.45
CA THR A 96 -4.18 16.63 -4.87
C THR A 96 -3.29 16.20 -3.70
N ASP A 97 -2.07 15.73 -3.99
CA ASP A 97 -1.18 15.14 -2.98
C ASP A 97 -0.87 16.10 -1.82
N ILE A 98 -0.59 17.37 -2.12
CA ILE A 98 -0.28 18.37 -1.09
C ILE A 98 -1.51 18.71 -0.23
N VAL A 99 -2.71 18.72 -0.83
CA VAL A 99 -3.96 18.99 -0.09
C VAL A 99 -4.30 17.82 0.83
N LEU A 100 -4.02 16.58 0.42
CA LEU A 100 -4.24 15.39 1.25
C LEU A 100 -3.46 15.45 2.56
N LEU A 101 -2.23 15.97 2.55
CA LEU A 101 -1.43 16.15 3.77
C LEU A 101 -2.16 17.02 4.80
N ASP A 102 -2.84 18.07 4.34
CA ASP A 102 -3.59 18.95 5.22
C ASP A 102 -4.85 18.28 5.79
N LYS A 103 -5.37 17.27 5.09
CA LYS A 103 -6.53 16.47 5.52
C LYS A 103 -6.21 15.44 6.59
N ILE A 104 -4.95 15.18 6.90
CA ILE A 104 -4.55 14.21 7.95
C ILE A 104 -5.16 14.57 9.32
N SER A 105 -5.36 15.86 9.62
CA SER A 105 -6.03 16.26 10.88
C SER A 105 -7.47 15.80 11.00
N TYR A 106 -8.16 15.60 9.88
CA TYR A 106 -9.59 15.31 9.81
C TYR A 106 -9.91 13.82 9.77
N VAL A 107 -8.91 12.96 9.59
CA VAL A 107 -9.09 11.51 9.53
C VAL A 107 -8.83 10.85 10.88
N ASP A 108 -9.35 9.65 11.07
CA ASP A 108 -9.16 8.87 12.30
C ASP A 108 -7.88 8.02 12.22
N VAL A 109 -7.54 7.54 11.02
CA VAL A 109 -6.41 6.64 10.78
C VAL A 109 -5.85 6.80 9.38
N VAL A 110 -4.54 6.58 9.23
CA VAL A 110 -3.87 6.41 7.94
C VAL A 110 -3.62 4.93 7.67
N VAL A 111 -3.99 4.46 6.49
CA VAL A 111 -3.78 3.07 6.04
C VAL A 111 -2.97 3.07 4.76
N THR A 112 -1.86 2.33 4.76
CA THR A 112 -0.99 2.19 3.58
C THR A 112 -0.68 0.72 3.31
N GLY A 113 -0.30 0.44 2.05
CA GLY A 113 0.38 -0.79 1.69
C GLY A 113 1.91 -0.67 1.81
N ALA A 114 2.58 -1.75 1.40
CA ALA A 114 3.99 -1.76 1.07
C ALA A 114 4.22 -2.58 -0.20
N ASP A 115 5.26 -2.26 -0.95
CA ASP A 115 5.80 -3.05 -2.06
C ASP A 115 6.81 -4.09 -1.56
N ALA A 116 7.60 -3.74 -0.56
CA ALA A 116 8.54 -4.62 0.12
C ALA A 116 8.77 -4.18 1.57
N ILE A 117 9.13 -5.11 2.45
CA ILE A 117 9.54 -4.86 3.84
C ILE A 117 10.93 -5.44 4.02
N ILE A 118 11.89 -4.63 4.46
CA ILE A 118 13.31 -5.01 4.52
C ILE A 118 13.93 -4.44 5.80
N GLY A 119 14.32 -5.33 6.71
CA GLY A 119 14.89 -4.92 8.00
C GLY A 119 13.96 -3.96 8.76
N GLN A 120 14.42 -2.71 8.96
CA GLN A 120 13.72 -1.69 9.74
C GLN A 120 12.93 -0.69 8.89
N TYR A 121 12.75 -0.93 7.59
CA TYR A 121 11.99 -0.07 6.71
C TYR A 121 11.08 -0.88 5.78
N PHE A 122 10.12 -0.21 5.20
CA PHE A 122 9.36 -0.72 4.07
C PHE A 122 9.48 0.23 2.89
N VAL A 123 9.19 -0.27 1.69
CA VAL A 123 9.19 0.47 0.45
C VAL A 123 7.75 0.66 0.02
N ASN A 124 7.39 1.88 -0.35
CA ASN A 124 6.08 2.20 -0.89
C ASN A 124 6.19 3.44 -1.79
N LYS A 125 5.08 3.82 -2.43
CA LYS A 125 4.98 5.03 -3.28
C LYS A 125 5.59 6.27 -2.61
N VAL A 126 6.38 7.03 -3.36
CA VAL A 126 6.89 8.35 -2.95
C VAL A 126 5.76 9.24 -2.44
N GLY A 127 5.96 9.89 -1.29
CA GLY A 127 4.94 10.66 -0.58
C GLY A 127 4.36 9.91 0.62
N THR A 128 4.53 8.59 0.70
CA THR A 128 4.08 7.79 1.86
C THR A 128 4.79 8.22 3.13
N LYS A 129 6.10 8.49 3.07
CA LYS A 129 6.88 8.84 4.26
C LYS A 129 6.37 10.12 4.90
N ILE A 130 6.18 11.18 4.11
CA ILE A 130 5.74 12.47 4.62
C ILE A 130 4.30 12.41 5.16
N ILE A 131 3.41 11.62 4.54
CA ILE A 131 2.07 11.34 5.07
C ILE A 131 2.15 10.71 6.47
N LEU A 132 3.05 9.75 6.67
CA LEU A 132 3.19 9.06 7.95
C LEU A 132 3.90 9.88 9.02
N GLU A 133 4.91 10.67 8.65
CA GLU A 133 5.52 11.65 9.55
C GLU A 133 4.49 12.67 10.03
N GLU A 134 3.64 13.15 9.12
CA GLU A 134 2.58 14.09 9.44
C GLU A 134 1.47 13.46 10.30
N ALA A 135 1.09 12.21 10.02
CA ALA A 135 0.18 11.44 10.87
C ALA A 135 0.73 11.32 12.29
N LYS A 136 2.00 10.94 12.44
CA LYS A 136 2.68 10.85 13.72
C LYS A 136 2.71 12.20 14.44
N ARG A 137 3.05 13.29 13.75
CA ARG A 137 3.05 14.65 14.31
C ARG A 137 1.67 15.08 14.82
N ARG A 138 0.59 14.63 14.16
CA ARG A 138 -0.80 14.91 14.54
C ARG A 138 -1.42 13.86 15.46
N ASN A 139 -0.62 12.93 16.00
CA ASN A 139 -1.09 11.82 16.85
C ASN A 139 -2.18 10.96 16.19
N LYS A 140 -2.12 10.78 14.86
CA LYS A 140 -3.00 9.89 14.12
C LYS A 140 -2.34 8.51 14.00
N PRO A 141 -3.05 7.42 14.33
CA PRO A 141 -2.54 6.07 14.13
C PRO A 141 -2.30 5.82 12.64
N ALA A 142 -1.28 5.01 12.35
CA ALA A 142 -0.96 4.55 11.01
C ALA A 142 -0.87 3.03 10.99
N ILE A 143 -1.51 2.42 9.99
CA ILE A 143 -1.61 0.98 9.82
C ILE A 143 -1.00 0.59 8.48
N LEU A 144 -0.08 -0.38 8.53
CA LEU A 144 0.50 -1.01 7.35
C LEU A 144 -0.23 -2.33 7.06
N ILE A 145 -0.81 -2.45 5.86
CA ILE A 145 -1.44 -3.67 5.36
C ILE A 145 -0.55 -4.27 4.26
N ALA A 146 0.18 -5.34 4.61
CA ALA A 146 1.04 -6.03 3.68
C ALA A 146 1.21 -7.50 4.08
N SER A 147 1.28 -8.38 3.08
CA SER A 147 1.57 -9.80 3.28
C SER A 147 3.00 -10.04 3.75
N ARG A 148 3.17 -11.09 4.57
CA ARG A 148 4.49 -11.56 5.02
C ARG A 148 5.35 -12.00 3.84
N LEU A 149 4.75 -12.35 2.70
CA LEU A 149 5.45 -12.64 1.44
C LEU A 149 6.20 -11.43 0.86
N LYS A 150 5.91 -10.21 1.32
CA LYS A 150 6.65 -9.00 0.96
C LYS A 150 7.84 -8.72 1.87
N ILE A 151 8.06 -9.53 2.91
CA ILE A 151 9.23 -9.44 3.78
C ILE A 151 10.42 -10.08 3.07
N LEU A 152 11.44 -9.27 2.77
CA LEU A 152 12.66 -9.73 2.13
C LEU A 152 13.76 -9.89 3.16
N ASN A 153 14.61 -10.90 2.96
CA ASN A 153 15.82 -11.05 3.75
C ASN A 153 16.72 -9.82 3.55
N LYS A 154 17.30 -9.29 4.63
CA LYS A 154 18.19 -8.12 4.58
C LYS A 154 19.36 -8.28 3.60
N ASN A 155 19.86 -9.51 3.40
CA ASN A 155 20.91 -9.81 2.42
C ASN A 155 20.48 -9.52 0.97
N MET A 156 19.17 -9.43 0.72
CA MET A 156 18.60 -9.06 -0.58
C MET A 156 18.57 -7.54 -0.81
N GLU A 157 18.80 -6.72 0.22
CA GLU A 157 18.75 -5.25 0.11
C GLU A 157 19.69 -4.72 -0.99
N LYS A 158 20.87 -5.31 -1.13
CA LYS A 158 21.86 -4.93 -2.17
C LYS A 158 21.36 -5.11 -3.61
N PHE A 159 20.36 -5.96 -3.80
CA PHE A 159 19.72 -6.19 -5.10
C PHE A 159 18.46 -5.36 -5.28
N PHE A 160 17.98 -4.70 -4.23
CA PHE A 160 16.75 -3.93 -4.24
C PHE A 160 17.04 -2.50 -4.72
N LYS A 161 16.71 -2.21 -5.98
CA LYS A 161 16.81 -0.86 -6.55
C LYS A 161 15.44 -0.21 -6.54
N LEU A 162 15.35 0.99 -5.96
CA LEU A 162 14.15 1.81 -6.09
C LEU A 162 13.99 2.19 -7.57
N THR A 163 12.82 1.90 -8.12
CA THR A 163 12.51 2.24 -9.50
C THR A 163 12.09 3.70 -9.60
N SER A 164 12.42 4.31 -10.73
CA SER A 164 11.91 5.61 -11.17
C SER A 164 10.99 5.37 -12.36
N GLY A 165 9.94 6.17 -12.48
CA GLY A 165 9.11 6.21 -13.68
C GLY A 165 9.79 6.95 -14.82
N GLU A 166 9.15 6.93 -15.98
CA GLU A 166 9.65 7.63 -17.16
C GLU A 166 9.62 9.17 -16.93
N PRO A 167 10.67 9.91 -17.27
CA PRO A 167 10.70 11.38 -17.20
C PRO A 167 9.50 12.08 -17.86
N GLU A 168 9.02 11.52 -18.97
CA GLU A 168 7.96 12.05 -19.83
C GLU A 168 6.60 12.14 -19.12
N GLU A 169 6.38 11.38 -18.05
CA GLU A 169 5.20 11.48 -17.20
C GLU A 169 5.11 12.83 -16.46
N ILE A 170 6.26 13.47 -16.27
CA ILE A 170 6.38 14.80 -15.67
C ILE A 170 6.55 15.83 -16.78
N LEU A 171 7.55 15.63 -17.65
CA LEU A 171 7.90 16.58 -18.71
C LEU A 171 8.69 15.89 -19.83
N PHE A 172 8.25 16.07 -21.08
CA PHE A 172 9.01 15.64 -22.24
C PHE A 172 10.40 16.29 -22.28
N PRO A 173 11.45 15.56 -22.73
CA PRO A 173 12.83 16.03 -22.73
C PRO A 173 12.99 17.46 -23.29
N ARG A 174 13.61 18.34 -22.50
CA ARG A 174 13.84 19.74 -22.88
C ARG A 174 15.26 20.16 -22.51
N LYS A 175 15.96 20.79 -23.45
CA LYS A 175 17.35 21.23 -23.25
C LYS A 175 17.46 22.11 -22.00
N GLY A 176 18.42 21.78 -21.14
CA GLY A 176 18.65 22.50 -19.88
C GLY A 176 17.80 22.01 -18.69
N ILE A 177 16.89 21.05 -18.87
CA ILE A 177 16.08 20.48 -17.79
C ILE A 177 16.36 18.98 -17.68
N LYS A 178 16.77 18.54 -16.49
CA LYS A 178 16.89 17.12 -16.14
C LYS A 178 15.75 16.75 -15.18
N VAL A 179 14.90 15.84 -15.61
CA VAL A 179 13.73 15.39 -14.87
C VAL A 179 14.08 14.16 -14.04
N TYR A 180 13.62 14.12 -12.80
CA TYR A 180 13.74 12.97 -11.91
C TYR A 180 12.35 12.54 -11.47
N ASN A 181 12.04 11.26 -11.64
CA ASN A 181 10.72 10.70 -11.36
C ASN A 181 10.81 9.47 -10.42
N PRO A 182 11.25 9.64 -9.17
CA PRO A 182 11.28 8.51 -8.23
C PRO A 182 9.86 8.04 -7.94
N TYR A 183 9.59 6.74 -8.09
CA TYR A 183 8.27 6.18 -7.78
C TYR A 183 8.15 5.68 -6.36
N PHE A 184 9.26 5.24 -5.78
CA PHE A 184 9.27 4.59 -4.48
C PHE A 184 10.30 5.23 -3.57
N GLU A 185 10.04 5.14 -2.27
CA GLU A 185 10.96 5.60 -1.23
C GLU A 185 11.08 4.56 -0.11
N LYS A 186 12.11 4.69 0.73
CA LYS A 186 12.26 3.89 1.96
C LYS A 186 11.59 4.61 3.13
N ILE A 187 10.69 3.93 3.81
CA ILE A 187 9.94 4.45 4.95
C ILE A 187 10.29 3.67 6.22
N PRO A 188 10.78 4.30 7.30
CA PRO A 188 11.06 3.63 8.55
C PRO A 188 9.80 2.97 9.15
N LEU A 189 9.93 1.71 9.61
CA LEU A 189 8.84 1.01 10.30
C LEU A 189 8.43 1.69 11.61
N SER A 190 9.30 2.52 12.20
CA SER A 190 9.03 3.31 13.41
C SER A 190 7.97 4.42 13.23
N LEU A 191 7.48 4.62 12.00
CA LEU A 191 6.35 5.50 11.70
C LEU A 191 4.99 4.77 11.76
N ILE A 192 4.99 3.44 11.89
CA ILE A 192 3.78 2.63 12.04
C ILE A 192 3.67 2.22 13.52
N LEU A 193 2.67 2.76 14.24
CA LEU A 193 2.45 2.53 15.67
C LEU A 193 1.02 2.01 15.94
N PRO A 194 0.83 0.94 16.73
CA PRO A 194 1.61 -0.30 16.79
C PRO A 194 1.33 -1.19 15.57
N ILE A 195 2.25 -2.09 15.24
CA ILE A 195 2.12 -3.06 14.13
C ILE A 195 1.06 -4.11 14.50
N TRP A 196 -0.23 -3.88 14.21
CA TRP A 196 -1.29 -4.86 14.51
C TRP A 196 -1.49 -5.95 13.44
N ALA A 197 -0.60 -6.05 12.44
CA ALA A 197 -0.80 -6.99 11.32
C ALA A 197 0.41 -7.89 10.96
N LEU A 198 1.55 -7.81 11.65
CA LEU A 198 2.75 -8.57 11.25
C LEU A 198 3.47 -9.35 12.37
N THR A 199 2.96 -9.39 13.60
CA THR A 199 3.65 -10.10 14.69
C THR A 199 2.67 -10.92 15.54
N GLU A 200 2.41 -12.14 15.06
CA GLU A 200 2.83 -13.33 15.81
C GLU A 200 3.81 -14.09 14.93
#